data_AF-A0A527WRE4-F1
#
_entry.id   AF-A0A527WRE4-F1
#
_cell.length_a   1.000
_cell.length_b   1.000
_cell.length_c   1.000
_cell.angle_alpha   90.00
_cell.angle_beta   90.00
_cell.angle_gamma   90.00
#
_symmetry.space_group_name_H-M   'P 1'
#
loop_
_entity.id
_entity.type
_entity.pdbx_description
1 polymer ?
#
loop_
_entity_poly.entity_id
_entity_poly.type
_entity_poly.pdbx_seq_one_letter_code
_entity_poly.pdbx_strand_id
1 'polypeptide(L)'
;MAGNQTASVTDEITNSLGREILRGLFPPGATLIGEEEICARFGASRSAAREAVKILWAKGLLVTRPRRGSRIRPLKDWNFLDPAVLGWLRASAT
;
A
#
# COMPACT_ATOMS: atom_id res chain seq x y z
N MET A 1 -8.77 -26.55 -13.00
CA MET A 1 -7.95 -25.72 -13.90
C MET A 1 -7.54 -24.50 -13.09
N ALA A 2 -6.30 -24.49 -12.59
CA ALA A 2 -5.79 -23.48 -11.66
C ALA A 2 -5.56 -22.17 -12.41
N GLY A 3 -6.23 -21.09 -11.97
CA GLY A 3 -6.00 -19.75 -12.47
C GLY A 3 -4.55 -19.34 -12.23
N ASN A 4 -3.85 -19.04 -13.32
CA ASN A 4 -2.45 -18.65 -13.36
C ASN A 4 -2.21 -17.39 -12.50
N GLN A 5 -1.49 -17.53 -11.39
CA GLN A 5 -1.14 -16.45 -10.45
C GLN A 5 0.09 -15.67 -10.94
N THR A 6 0.02 -15.07 -12.13
CA THR A 6 0.86 -13.91 -12.41
C THR A 6 0.48 -12.85 -11.39
N ALA A 7 1.36 -12.56 -10.43
CA ALA A 7 1.13 -11.53 -9.42
C ALA A 7 0.56 -10.29 -10.10
N SER A 8 -0.64 -9.87 -9.70
CA SER A 8 -1.30 -8.76 -10.35
C SER A 8 -0.44 -7.51 -10.16
N VAL A 9 -0.38 -6.62 -11.15
CA VAL A 9 0.29 -5.31 -10.98
C VAL A 9 -0.22 -4.61 -9.72
N THR A 10 -1.48 -4.82 -9.36
CA THR A 10 -2.06 -4.39 -8.08
C THR A 10 -1.33 -4.95 -6.85
N ASP A 11 -1.00 -6.25 -6.85
CA ASP A 11 -0.29 -6.91 -5.74
C ASP A 11 1.15 -6.41 -5.64
N GLU A 12 1.81 -6.18 -6.78
CA GLU A 12 3.15 -5.61 -6.82
C GLU A 12 3.17 -4.20 -6.19
N ILE A 13 2.25 -3.33 -6.62
CA ILE A 13 2.09 -1.98 -6.06
C ILE A 13 1.82 -2.06 -4.55
N THR A 14 0.88 -2.91 -4.14
CA THR A 14 0.48 -3.06 -2.74
C THR A 14 1.65 -3.51 -1.87
N ASN A 15 2.37 -4.55 -2.30
CA ASN A 15 3.51 -5.09 -1.56
C ASN A 15 4.69 -4.11 -1.52
N SER A 16 4.94 -3.39 -2.62
CA SER A 16 6.00 -2.38 -2.68
C SER A 16 5.69 -1.22 -1.73
N LEU A 17 4.54 -0.56 -1.90
CA LEU A 17 4.14 0.57 -1.06
C LEU A 17 3.98 0.17 0.42
N GLY A 18 3.44 -1.02 0.71
CA GLY A 18 3.35 -1.53 2.08
C GLY A 18 4.71 -1.61 2.77
N ARG A 19 5.72 -2.15 2.07
CA ARG A 19 7.11 -2.20 2.55
C ARG A 19 7.71 -0.80 2.72
N GLU A 20 7.47 0.12 1.79
CA GLU A 20 7.95 1.51 1.88
C GLU A 20 7.37 2.25 3.09
N ILE A 21 6.06 2.08 3.33
CA ILE A 21 5.38 2.65 4.49
C ILE A 21 5.97 2.09 5.80
N LEU A 22 6.17 0.78 5.87
CA LEU A 22 6.76 0.10 7.04
C LEU A 22 8.24 0.44 7.27
N ARG A 23 9.00 0.71 6.20
CA ARG A 23 10.38 1.24 6.28
C ARG A 23 10.44 2.70 6.71
N GLY A 24 9.30 3.39 6.82
CA GLY A 24 9.25 4.79 7.21
C GLY A 24 9.59 5.77 6.08
N LEU A 25 9.63 5.33 4.82
CA LEU A 25 9.79 6.24 3.67
C LEU A 25 8.61 7.22 3.57
N PHE A 26 7.43 6.78 4.03
CA PHE A 26 6.29 7.64 4.27
C PHE A 26 6.03 7.71 5.78
N PRO A 27 6.45 8.79 6.46
CA PRO A 27 6.26 8.88 7.91
C PRO A 27 4.77 8.90 8.27
N PRO A 28 4.38 8.43 9.46
CA PRO A 28 3.00 8.49 9.90
C PRO A 28 2.45 9.92 9.83
N GLY A 29 1.30 10.10 9.19
CA GLY A 29 0.74 11.41 8.90
C GLY A 29 1.25 12.06 7.61
N ALA A 30 2.17 11.47 6.87
CA ALA A 30 2.46 11.92 5.51
C ALA A 30 1.29 11.61 4.56
N THR A 31 1.20 12.38 3.49
CA THR A 31 0.31 12.07 2.36
C THR A 31 1.00 11.05 1.47
N LEU A 32 0.31 9.97 1.12
CA LEU A 32 0.78 9.02 0.12
C LEU A 32 0.87 9.71 -1.25
N ILE A 33 1.82 9.29 -2.08
CA ILE A 33 1.86 9.69 -3.49
C ILE A 33 0.51 9.44 -4.18
N GLY A 34 0.17 10.30 -5.15
CA GLY A 34 -1.11 10.24 -5.85
C GLY A 34 -1.23 9.02 -6.77
N GLU A 35 -2.45 8.64 -7.11
CA GLU A 35 -2.75 7.51 -8.02
C GLU A 35 -2.01 7.64 -9.36
N GLU A 36 -1.89 8.87 -9.89
CA GLU A 36 -1.21 9.13 -11.16
C GLU A 36 0.30 8.85 -11.07
N GLU A 37 0.92 9.20 -9.95
CA GLU A 37 2.34 8.92 -9.71
C GLU A 37 2.58 7.43 -9.44
N ILE A 38 1.64 6.76 -8.78
CA ILE A 38 1.66 5.29 -8.65
C ILE A 38 1.58 4.64 -10.05
N CYS A 39 0.69 5.12 -10.93
CA CYS A 39 0.61 4.60 -12.30
C CYS A 39 1.94 4.78 -13.04
N ALA A 40 2.57 5.96 -12.93
CA ALA A 40 3.85 6.25 -13.58
C ALA A 40 5.00 5.39 -13.01
N ARG A 41 5.09 5.23 -11.68
CA ARG A 41 6.14 4.44 -11.01
C ARG A 41 6.09 2.96 -11.37
N PHE A 42 4.89 2.40 -11.50
CA PHE A 42 4.69 0.95 -11.67
C PHE A 42 4.25 0.55 -13.07
N GLY A 43 4.18 1.49 -14.03
CA GLY A 43 3.66 1.22 -15.38
C GLY A 43 2.23 0.67 -15.37
N ALA A 44 1.43 1.10 -14.40
CA ALA A 44 0.15 0.48 -14.05
C ALA A 44 -1.06 1.26 -14.57
N SER A 45 -2.20 0.58 -14.68
CA SER A 45 -3.47 1.25 -14.95
C SER A 45 -3.99 2.01 -13.72
N ARG A 46 -4.80 3.05 -13.94
CA ARG A 46 -5.49 3.80 -12.86
C ARG A 46 -6.33 2.88 -11.97
N SER A 47 -6.95 1.86 -12.54
CA SER A 47 -7.74 0.87 -11.81
C SER A 47 -6.88 0.02 -10.87
N ALA A 48 -5.69 -0.41 -11.32
CA ALA A 48 -4.75 -1.18 -10.50
C ALA A 48 -4.19 -0.34 -9.35
N ALA A 49 -3.80 0.91 -9.62
CA ALA A 49 -3.34 1.84 -8.59
C ALA A 49 -4.42 2.10 -7.53
N ARG A 50 -5.67 2.33 -7.97
CA ARG A 50 -6.82 2.51 -7.06
C ARG A 50 -7.05 1.30 -6.17
N GLU A 51 -7.05 0.09 -6.74
CA GLU A 51 -7.29 -1.11 -5.97
C GLU A 51 -6.16 -1.36 -4.97
N ALA A 52 -4.90 -1.08 -5.34
CA ALA A 52 -3.77 -1.18 -4.43
C ALA A 52 -3.90 -0.22 -3.23
N VAL A 53 -4.26 1.04 -3.49
CA VAL A 53 -4.51 2.03 -2.43
C VAL A 53 -5.67 1.59 -1.52
N LYS A 54 -6.72 1.01 -2.11
CA LYS A 54 -7.87 0.48 -1.36
C LYS A 54 -7.50 -0.71 -0.48
N ILE A 55 -6.63 -1.61 -0.95
CA ILE A 55 -6.12 -2.72 -0.16
C ILE A 55 -5.28 -2.19 1.02
N LEU A 56 -4.38 -1.22 0.79
CA LEU A 56 -3.58 -0.60 1.85
C LEU A 56 -4.47 0.13 2.88
N TRP A 57 -5.55 0.75 2.43
CA TRP A 57 -6.56 1.34 3.31
C TRP A 57 -7.30 0.28 4.15
N ALA A 58 -7.75 -0.81 3.53
CA ALA A 58 -8.42 -1.91 4.23
C ALA A 58 -7.51 -2.59 5.27
N LYS A 59 -6.19 -2.61 5.04
CA LYS A 59 -5.18 -3.11 5.98
C LYS A 59 -4.87 -2.16 7.14
N GLY A 60 -5.44 -0.95 7.14
CA GLY A 60 -5.26 0.02 8.22
C GLY A 60 -3.97 0.84 8.13
N LEU A 61 -3.25 0.80 6.99
CA LEU A 61 -2.06 1.63 6.78
C LEU A 61 -2.42 3.06 6.36
N LEU A 62 -3.57 3.23 5.71
CA LEU A 62 -4.00 4.51 5.13
C LEU A 62 -5.35 4.96 5.70
N VAL A 63 -5.58 6.26 5.66
CA VAL A 63 -6.90 6.87 5.80
C VAL A 63 -7.15 7.79 4.62
N THR A 64 -8.25 7.57 3.91
CA THR A 64 -8.68 8.44 2.81
C THR A 64 -9.43 9.63 3.37
N ARG A 65 -9.02 10.86 2.99
CA ARG A 65 -9.72 12.09 3.37
C ARG A 65 -10.28 12.76 2.11
N PRO A 66 -11.57 13.14 2.08
CA PRO A 66 -12.14 13.87 0.95
C PRO A 66 -11.29 15.11 0.62
N ARG A 67 -10.96 15.29 -0.67
CA ARG A 67 -10.16 16.41 -1.22
C ARG A 67 -8.70 16.52 -0.75
N ARG A 68 -8.18 15.58 0.06
CA ARG A 68 -6.79 15.63 0.57
C ARG A 68 -5.95 14.40 0.26
N GLY A 69 -6.51 13.41 -0.42
CA GLY A 69 -5.82 12.15 -0.77
C GLY A 69 -5.75 11.16 0.38
N SER A 70 -4.88 10.16 0.23
CA SER A 70 -4.64 9.10 1.22
C SER A 70 -3.50 9.52 2.15
N ARG A 71 -3.71 9.42 3.47
CA ARG A 71 -2.70 9.77 4.47
C ARG A 71 -2.28 8.52 5.25
N ILE A 72 -0.99 8.39 5.56
CA ILE A 72 -0.47 7.27 6.36
C ILE A 72 -1.03 7.38 7.79
N ARG A 73 -1.59 6.29 8.31
CA ARG A 73 -2.10 6.24 9.69
C ARG A 73 -0.95 6.18 10.70
N PRO A 74 -1.16 6.67 11.94
CA PRO A 74 -0.25 6.42 13.06
C PRO A 74 0.04 4.91 13.22
N LEU A 75 1.28 4.55 13.57
CA LEU A 75 1.68 3.15 13.80
C LEU A 75 0.74 2.40 14.75
N LYS A 76 0.25 3.09 15.79
CA LYS A 76 -0.70 2.55 16.79
C LYS A 76 -2.03 2.07 16.19
N ASP A 77 -2.38 2.53 14.99
CA ASP A 77 -3.63 2.20 14.32
C ASP A 77 -3.46 1.07 13.29
N TRP A 78 -2.23 0.59 13.07
CA TRP A 78 -1.95 -0.42 12.06
C TRP A 78 -2.41 -1.79 12.54
N ASN A 79 -2.97 -2.59 11.63
CA ASN A 79 -3.39 -3.94 11.94
C ASN A 79 -2.19 -4.91 11.89
N PHE A 80 -1.47 -5.01 13.00
CA PHE A 80 -0.34 -5.94 13.13
C PHE A 80 -0.75 -7.43 13.18
N LEU A 81 -2.05 -7.74 13.21
CA LEU A 81 -2.54 -9.12 13.09
C LEU A 81 -2.77 -9.54 11.63
N ASP A 82 -2.69 -8.61 10.67
CA ASP A 82 -2.79 -8.93 9.24
C ASP A 82 -1.49 -9.62 8.77
N PRO A 83 -1.58 -10.84 8.18
CA PRO A 83 -0.40 -11.57 7.73
C PRO A 83 0.45 -10.84 6.69
N ALA A 84 -0.15 -10.00 5.84
CA ALA A 84 0.61 -9.22 4.85
C ALA A 84 1.38 -8.08 5.53
N VAL A 85 0.77 -7.40 6.50
CA VAL A 85 1.44 -6.36 7.30
C VAL A 85 2.62 -6.95 8.06
N LEU A 86 2.45 -8.13 8.68
CA LEU A 86 3.54 -8.86 9.31
C LEU A 86 4.62 -9.29 8.30
N GLY A 87 4.22 -9.76 7.12
CA GLY A 87 5.14 -10.12 6.04
C GLY A 87 6.00 -8.94 5.61
N TRP A 88 5.38 -7.77 5.44
CA TRP A 88 6.09 -6.54 5.10
C TRP A 88 6.98 -6.03 6.23
N LEU A 89 6.53 -6.12 7.49
CA LEU A 89 7.34 -5.76 8.67
C LEU A 89 8.62 -6.59 8.74
N ARG A 90 8.51 -7.90 8.49
CA ARG A 90 9.67 -8.80 8.44
C ARG A 90 10.59 -8.45 7.26
N ALA A 91 10.03 -8.14 6.10
CA ALA A 91 10.79 -7.73 4.92
C ALA A 91 11.40 -6.31 5.01
N SER A 92 10.90 -5.46 5.91
CA SER A 92 11.47 -4.12 6.18
C SER A 92 12.58 -4.13 7.23
N ALA A 93 12.70 -5.19 8.03
CA ALA A 93 13.68 -5.32 9.11
C ALA A 93 15.05 -5.88 8.65
N THR A 94 15.30 -5.96 7.34
CA THR A 94 16.56 -6.40 6.71
C THR A 94 17.01 -5.35 5.73
#